data_AF-A0A1B2EWJ9-F1
#
_entry.id   AF-A0A1B2EWJ9-F1
#
_cell.length_a   1.000
_cell.length_b   1.000
_cell.length_c   1.000
_cell.angle_alpha   90.00
_cell.angle_beta   90.00
_cell.angle_gamma   90.00
#
_symmetry.space_group_name_H-M   'P 1'
#
loop_
_entity.id
_entity.type
_entity.pdbx_description
1 polymer ?
#
loop_
_entity_poly.entity_id
_entity_poly.type
_entity_poly.pdbx_seq_one_letter_code
_entity_poly.pdbx_strand_id
1 'polypeptide(L)'
;MRHAILKEFQGRCPTIREVAEIPDRRWLSTPDVGPRSVEIIHNFTDAAQEQTIRPPDAQLTDDELLKRLEWLQKEVQWLLDFLEAKLCKE
;
A
#
# COMPACT_ATOMS: atom_id res chain seq x y z
N MET A 1 -6.17 16.91 -0.53
CA MET A 1 -6.32 15.52 -0.06
C MET A 1 -5.07 14.96 0.64
N ARG A 2 -3.93 14.75 -0.03
CA ARG A 2 -2.71 14.19 0.62
C ARG A 2 -2.32 14.91 1.91
N HIS A 3 -2.31 16.25 1.91
CA HIS A 3 -2.01 17.05 3.11
C HIS A 3 -3.04 16.87 4.23
N ALA A 4 -4.32 16.69 3.90
CA ALA A 4 -5.39 16.49 4.89
C ALA A 4 -5.27 15.10 5.54
N ILE A 5 -4.97 14.07 4.74
CA ILE A 5 -4.69 12.72 5.23
C ILE A 5 -3.45 12.75 6.14
N LEU A 6 -2.33 13.31 5.68
CA LEU A 6 -1.12 13.39 6.50
C LEU A 6 -1.36 14.18 7.80
N LYS A 7 -2.14 15.27 7.77
CA LYS A 7 -2.49 16.05 8.96
C LYS A 7 -3.30 15.24 9.97
N GLU A 8 -4.26 14.44 9.51
CA GLU A 8 -5.05 13.53 10.35
C GLU A 8 -4.15 12.49 11.06
N PHE A 9 -3.09 12.06 10.38
CA PHE A 9 -2.10 11.11 10.90
C PHE A 9 -0.83 11.78 11.45
N GLN A 10 -0.91 13.04 11.89
CA GLN A 10 0.19 13.77 12.55
C GLN A 10 1.49 13.80 11.73
N GLY A 11 1.37 13.87 10.41
CA GLY A 11 2.49 13.87 9.46
C GLY A 11 3.02 12.48 9.09
N ARG A 12 2.55 11.41 9.75
CA ARG A 12 2.88 10.04 9.36
C ARG A 12 2.13 9.64 8.09
N CYS A 13 2.76 8.80 7.26
CA CYS A 13 2.09 8.13 6.16
C CYS A 13 1.26 6.95 6.69
N PRO A 14 -0.08 7.00 6.64
CA PRO A 14 -0.92 5.90 7.10
C PRO A 14 -0.96 4.73 6.10
N THR A 15 -1.29 3.55 6.60
CA THR A 15 -1.65 2.41 5.76
C THR A 15 -3.06 2.55 5.21
N ILE A 16 -3.37 1.85 4.12
CA ILE A 16 -4.71 1.85 3.52
C ILE A 16 -5.78 1.39 4.52
N ARG A 17 -5.47 0.39 5.35
CA ARG A 17 -6.36 -0.10 6.40
C ARG A 17 -6.66 0.96 7.46
N GLU A 18 -5.63 1.67 7.92
CA GLU A 18 -5.79 2.77 8.89
C GLU A 18 -6.65 3.91 8.32
N VAL A 19 -6.56 4.18 7.01
CA VAL A 19 -7.40 5.17 6.33
C VAL A 19 -8.86 4.69 6.24
N ALA A 20 -9.09 3.40 5.95
CA ALA A 20 -10.40 2.79 5.84
C ALA A 20 -11.15 2.69 7.18
N GLU A 21 -10.42 2.56 8.28
CA GLU A 21 -10.99 2.48 9.64
C GLU A 21 -11.50 3.84 10.17
N ILE A 22 -11.17 4.95 9.50
CA ILE A 22 -11.63 6.29 9.90
C ILE A 22 -13.09 6.52 9.45
N PRO A 23 -14.01 6.87 10.37
CA PRO A 23 -15.40 7.16 10.01
C PRO A 23 -15.53 8.40 9.12
N ASP A 24 -16.46 8.38 8.17
CA ASP A 24 -16.75 9.50 7.26
C ASP A 24 -16.95 10.83 7.98
N ARG A 25 -17.62 10.82 9.14
CA ARG A 25 -17.83 12.03 9.95
C ARG A 25 -16.51 12.68 10.37
N ARG A 26 -15.49 11.86 10.65
CA ARG A 26 -14.16 12.33 11.02
C ARG A 26 -13.44 12.91 9.81
N TRP A 27 -13.54 12.26 8.65
CA TRP A 27 -13.04 12.82 7.39
C TRP A 27 -13.68 14.16 7.04
N LEU A 28 -15.01 14.27 7.13
CA LEU A 28 -15.76 15.49 6.84
C LEU A 28 -15.48 16.62 7.85
N SER A 29 -14.93 16.30 9.02
CA SER A 29 -14.50 17.30 10.01
C SER A 29 -13.10 17.84 9.69
N THR A 30 -12.34 17.19 8.81
CA THR A 30 -11.01 17.63 8.40
C THR A 30 -11.13 18.80 7.39
N PRO A 31 -10.41 19.91 7.60
CA PRO A 31 -10.37 21.00 6.62
C PRO A 31 -9.98 20.49 5.23
N ASP A 32 -10.62 21.04 4.20
CA ASP A 32 -10.43 20.68 2.78
C ASP A 32 -10.87 19.26 2.37
N VAL A 33 -11.59 18.54 3.25
CA VAL A 33 -12.17 17.22 2.94
C VAL A 33 -13.69 17.35 2.84
N GLY A 34 -14.20 17.30 1.61
CA GLY A 34 -15.63 17.29 1.33
C GLY A 34 -16.17 15.88 1.01
N PRO A 35 -17.48 15.73 0.78
CA PRO A 35 -18.10 14.44 0.43
C PRO A 35 -17.45 13.73 -0.75
N ARG A 36 -17.08 14.49 -1.80
CA ARG A 36 -16.35 13.95 -2.96
C ARG A 36 -14.97 13.40 -2.60
N SER A 37 -14.32 13.97 -1.59
CA SER A 37 -13.04 13.47 -1.10
C SER A 37 -13.20 12.16 -0.33
N VAL A 38 -14.27 12.04 0.46
CA VAL A 38 -14.62 10.79 1.17
C VAL A 38 -14.94 9.67 0.18
N GLU A 39 -15.71 9.97 -0.87
CA GLU A 39 -16.01 9.02 -1.94
C GLU A 39 -14.74 8.51 -2.65
N ILE A 40 -13.78 9.41 -2.92
CA ILE A 40 -12.48 9.03 -3.47
C ILE A 40 -11.72 8.13 -2.50
N ILE A 41 -11.71 8.43 -1.19
CA ILE A 41 -11.05 7.60 -0.18
C ILE A 41 -11.64 6.19 -0.19
N HIS A 42 -12.98 6.06 -0.18
CA HIS A 42 -13.66 4.76 -0.26
C HIS A 42 -13.31 3.99 -1.53
N ASN A 43 -13.35 4.64 -2.70
CA ASN A 43 -12.98 3.99 -3.96
C ASN A 43 -11.54 3.42 -3.92
N PHE A 44 -10.60 4.13 -3.28
CA PHE A 44 -9.23 3.65 -3.14
C PHE A 44 -9.09 2.56 -2.08
N THR A 45 -9.76 2.67 -0.94
CA THR A 45 -9.69 1.67 0.13
C THR A 45 -10.40 0.38 -0.28
N ASP A 46 -11.54 0.47 -0.95
CA ASP A 46 -12.32 -0.67 -1.42
C ASP A 46 -11.60 -1.39 -2.55
N ALA A 47 -11.07 -0.68 -3.55
CA ALA A 47 -10.28 -1.31 -4.61
C ALA A 47 -9.00 -2.00 -4.08
N ALA A 48 -8.38 -1.44 -3.04
CA ALA A 48 -7.25 -2.07 -2.37
C ALA A 48 -7.67 -3.25 -1.49
N GLN A 49 -8.84 -3.17 -0.86
CA GLN A 49 -9.41 -4.26 -0.09
C GLN A 49 -9.86 -5.40 -1.00
N GLU A 50 -10.43 -5.14 -2.17
CA GLU A 50 -10.72 -6.15 -3.20
C GLU A 50 -9.47 -6.83 -3.74
N GLN A 51 -8.36 -6.08 -3.90
CA GLN A 51 -7.05 -6.67 -4.21
C GLN A 51 -6.48 -7.51 -3.05
N THR A 52 -6.85 -7.18 -1.82
CA THR A 52 -6.47 -7.94 -0.61
C THR A 52 -7.41 -9.14 -0.38
N ILE A 53 -8.66 -9.05 -0.83
CA ILE A 53 -9.63 -10.15 -1.03
C ILE A 53 -9.33 -10.82 -2.38
N ARG A 54 -8.06 -11.01 -2.69
CA ARG A 54 -7.66 -12.19 -3.43
C ARG A 54 -8.15 -13.39 -2.60
N PRO A 55 -8.77 -14.43 -3.21
CA PRO A 55 -9.27 -15.59 -2.47
C PRO A 55 -8.18 -16.04 -1.51
N PRO A 56 -8.51 -16.46 -0.26
CA PRO A 56 -7.53 -16.69 0.80
C PRO A 56 -6.41 -17.49 0.16
N ASP A 57 -5.29 -16.81 -0.13
CA ASP A 57 -4.16 -17.42 -0.83
C ASP A 57 -3.90 -18.67 0.00
N ALA A 58 -4.12 -19.84 -0.63
CA ALA A 58 -4.09 -21.14 0.02
C ALA A 58 -3.00 -21.09 1.07
N GLN A 59 -3.39 -21.06 2.37
CA GLN A 59 -2.55 -20.60 3.48
C GLN A 59 -1.14 -21.10 3.25
N LEU A 60 -0.27 -20.24 2.70
CA LEU A 60 1.04 -20.67 2.28
C LEU A 60 1.70 -21.12 3.57
N THR A 61 2.09 -22.38 3.61
CA THR A 61 2.83 -22.91 4.73
C THR A 61 4.08 -22.05 4.95
N ASP A 62 4.58 -22.01 6.18
CA ASP A 62 5.78 -21.20 6.50
C ASP A 62 6.95 -21.50 5.55
N ASP A 63 7.07 -22.75 5.09
CA ASP A 63 8.05 -23.18 4.10
C ASP A 63 7.83 -22.55 2.71
N GLU A 64 6.58 -22.42 2.27
CA GLU A 64 6.24 -21.79 0.99
C GLU A 64 6.42 -20.27 1.04
N LEU A 65 6.10 -19.66 2.19
CA LEU A 65 6.39 -18.24 2.45
C LEU A 65 7.91 -17.99 2.39
N LEU A 66 8.70 -18.85 3.04
CA LEU A 66 10.15 -18.72 3.05
C LEU A 66 10.73 -18.87 1.64
N LYS A 67 10.30 -19.89 0.88
CA LYS A 67 10.71 -20.08 -0.52
C LYS A 67 10.36 -18.87 -1.39
N ARG A 68 9.19 -18.28 -1.18
CA ARG A 68 8.77 -17.09 -1.94
C ARG A 68 9.61 -15.87 -1.60
N LEU A 69 9.97 -15.69 -0.33
CA LEU A 69 10.84 -14.62 0.13
C LEU A 69 12.24 -14.78 -0.46
N GLU A 70 12.83 -15.98 -0.37
CA GLU A 70 14.14 -16.28 -0.95
C GLU A 70 14.18 -16.02 -2.46
N TRP A 71 13.11 -16.39 -3.18
CA TRP A 71 13.00 -16.13 -4.61
C TRP A 71 12.94 -14.64 -4.93
N LEU A 72 12.08 -13.88 -4.24
CA LEU A 72 11.99 -12.42 -4.41
C LEU A 72 13.30 -11.72 -4.08
N GLN A 73 14.00 -12.17 -3.03
CA GLN A 73 15.28 -11.60 -2.65
C GLN A 73 16.34 -11.83 -3.74
N LYS A 74 16.37 -13.02 -4.36
CA LYS A 74 17.25 -13.31 -5.50
C LYS A 74 16.90 -12.47 -6.73
N GLU A 75 15.62 -12.26 -7.00
CA GLU A 75 15.17 -11.47 -8.14
C GLU A 75 15.56 -10.00 -8.00
N VAL A 76 15.36 -9.43 -6.80
CA VAL A 76 15.80 -8.05 -6.51
C VAL A 76 17.32 -7.93 -6.62
N GLN A 77 18.08 -8.88 -6.09
CA GLN A 77 19.55 -8.88 -6.22
C GLN A 77 19.98 -8.95 -7.69
N TRP A 78 19.36 -9.83 -8.48
CA TRP A 78 19.64 -9.95 -9.91
C TRP A 78 19.33 -8.65 -10.66
N LEU A 79 18.23 -7.98 -10.34
CA LEU A 79 17.89 -6.69 -10.95
C LEU A 79 18.91 -5.60 -10.60
N LEU A 80 19.38 -5.56 -9.36
CA LEU A 80 20.44 -4.64 -8.94
C LEU A 80 21.74 -4.89 -9.71
N ASP A 81 22.21 -6.15 -9.72
CA ASP A 81 23.42 -6.54 -10.44
C ASP A 81 23.31 -6.23 -11.94
N PHE A 82 22.13 -6.44 -12.53
CA PHE A 82 21.86 -6.14 -13.92
C PHE A 82 21.90 -4.63 -14.22
N LEU A 83 21.31 -3.82 -13.34
CA LEU A 83 21.34 -2.36 -13.47
C LEU A 83 22.75 -1.82 -13.29
N GLU A 84 23.51 -2.31 -12.31
CA GLU A 84 24.92 -1.96 -12.11
C GLU A 84 25.76 -2.35 -13.33
N ALA A 85 25.58 -3.57 -13.87
CA ALA A 85 26.27 -4.01 -15.07
C ALA A 85 25.91 -3.18 -16.32
N LYS A 86 24.70 -2.59 -16.37
CA LYS A 86 24.31 -1.65 -17.42
C LYS A 86 24.92 -0.26 -17.23
N LEU A 87 25.07 0.21 -15.99
CA LEU A 87 25.67 1.49 -15.64
C LEU A 87 27.21 1.47 -15.77
N CYS A 88 27.87 0.34 -15.53
CA CYS A 88 29.33 0.19 -15.71
C CYS A 88 29.77 -0.02 -17.18
N LYS A 89 28.85 0.04 -18.15
CA LYS A 89 29.14 -0.14 -19.58
C LYS A 89 29.14 1.18 -20.38
N GLU A 90 29.28 2.33 -19.70
CA GLU A 90 29.52 3.64 -20.34
C GLU A 90 31.01 3.95 -20.50
#